data_AF-A0A399SM06-F1
#
_entry.id   AF-A0A399SM06-F1
#
_cell.length_a   1.000
_cell.length_b   1.000
_cell.length_c   1.000
_cell.angle_alpha   90.00
_cell.angle_beta   90.00
_cell.angle_gamma   90.00
#
_symmetry.space_group_name_H-M   'P 1'
#
loop_
_entity.id
_entity.type
_entity.pdbx_description
1 polymer ?
#
loop_
_entity_poly.entity_id
_entity_poly.type
_entity_poly.pdbx_seq_one_letter_code
_entity_poly.pdbx_strand_id
1 'polypeptide(L)'
;RTLVVAGHAAGEAAEELARAGGWPLAAEISSGSHFGPNLVVSFRELLAREGFGDRVERVIVYGHPTLTREVPLLVGREDVEAIVVGSTGGEDYDPRHRVTARPAAVRVVGAPADPADARRWLGTWVQASRAILDEATAAESAPLLPSGTTP
;
A
#
# COMPACT_ATOMS: atom_id res chain seq x y z
N ARG A 1 -5.22 10.87 6.63
CA ARG A 1 -5.45 9.72 5.72
C ARG A 1 -4.32 8.72 5.82
N THR A 2 -4.62 7.49 6.24
CA THR A 2 -3.61 6.47 6.57
C THR A 2 -3.48 5.44 5.44
N LEU A 3 -2.24 5.07 5.11
CA LEU A 3 -1.91 3.89 4.29
C LEU A 3 -1.10 2.91 5.15
N VAL A 4 -1.44 1.62 5.10
CA VAL A 4 -0.61 0.56 5.69
C VAL A 4 0.24 -0.04 4.59
N VAL A 5 1.55 -0.18 4.83
CA VAL A 5 2.49 -0.79 3.92
C VAL A 5 3.09 -2.04 4.58
N ALA A 6 3.09 -3.15 3.86
CA ALA A 6 3.69 -4.40 4.32
C ALA A 6 4.82 -4.81 3.38
N GLY A 7 6.05 -4.72 3.86
CA GLY A 7 7.24 -5.20 3.17
C GLY A 7 7.65 -6.61 3.61
N HIS A 8 8.82 -7.07 3.18
CA HIS A 8 9.39 -8.34 3.60
C HIS A 8 9.38 -8.51 5.13
N ALA A 9 9.00 -9.70 5.60
CA ALA A 9 8.89 -10.04 7.02
C ALA A 9 7.87 -9.21 7.83
N ALA A 10 6.89 -8.56 7.20
CA ALA A 10 5.81 -7.86 7.90
C ALA A 10 4.91 -8.80 8.74
N GLY A 11 4.67 -10.02 8.27
CA GLY A 11 3.72 -10.95 8.87
C GLY A 11 2.26 -10.48 8.70
N GLU A 12 1.32 -11.14 9.35
CA GLU A 12 -0.13 -10.88 9.19
C GLU A 12 -0.61 -9.60 9.90
N ALA A 13 0.19 -9.07 10.84
CA ALA A 13 -0.18 -7.91 11.65
C ALA A 13 -0.47 -6.64 10.83
N ALA A 14 0.13 -6.50 9.65
CA ALA A 14 -0.15 -5.37 8.77
C ALA A 14 -1.56 -5.45 8.17
N GLU A 15 -2.00 -6.65 7.74
CA GLU A 15 -3.38 -6.88 7.29
C GLU A 15 -4.38 -6.67 8.41
N GLU A 16 -4.10 -7.19 9.60
CA GLU A 16 -4.97 -7.03 10.77
C GLU A 16 -5.17 -5.55 11.12
N LEU A 17 -4.08 -4.76 11.14
CA LEU A 17 -4.15 -3.33 11.40
C LEU A 17 -4.93 -2.60 10.30
N ALA A 18 -4.63 -2.88 9.03
CA ALA A 18 -5.33 -2.27 7.91
C ALA A 18 -6.84 -2.54 7.96
N ARG A 19 -7.22 -3.79 8.28
CA ARG A 19 -8.61 -4.20 8.45
C ARG A 19 -9.28 -3.49 9.62
N ALA A 20 -8.64 -3.47 10.79
CA ALA A 20 -9.16 -2.82 11.98
C ALA A 20 -9.35 -1.30 11.78
N GLY A 21 -8.46 -0.67 11.01
CA GLY A 21 -8.50 0.76 10.72
C GLY A 21 -9.42 1.14 9.55
N GLY A 22 -9.83 0.17 8.73
CA GLY A 22 -10.48 0.45 7.45
C GLY A 22 -9.57 1.24 6.51
N TRP A 23 -8.28 0.89 6.46
CA TRP A 23 -7.27 1.58 5.65
C TRP A 23 -6.78 0.71 4.49
N PRO A 24 -6.41 1.32 3.35
CA PRO A 24 -5.80 0.58 2.25
C PRO A 24 -4.50 -0.10 2.68
N LEU A 25 -4.28 -1.31 2.15
CA LEU A 25 -3.09 -2.12 2.39
C LEU A 25 -2.28 -2.27 1.10
N ALA A 26 -1.09 -1.66 1.10
CA ALA A 26 -0.07 -1.87 0.07
C ALA A 26 0.91 -2.95 0.56
N ALA A 27 0.64 -4.20 0.22
CA ALA A 27 1.46 -5.33 0.64
C ALA A 27 2.30 -5.86 -0.52
N GLU A 28 3.57 -6.14 -0.26
CA GLU A 28 4.42 -6.93 -1.16
C GLU A 28 4.05 -8.41 -1.07
N ILE A 29 4.20 -9.17 -2.14
CA ILE A 29 3.90 -10.62 -2.15
C ILE A 29 4.73 -11.37 -1.08
N SER A 30 5.97 -10.92 -0.84
CA SER A 30 6.89 -11.48 0.15
C SER A 30 6.59 -11.06 1.60
N SER A 31 5.56 -10.25 1.84
CA SER A 31 5.30 -9.66 3.15
C SER A 31 4.65 -10.60 4.17
N GLY A 32 3.95 -11.64 3.69
CA GLY A 32 3.04 -12.42 4.52
C GLY A 32 1.74 -11.69 4.87
N SER A 33 1.45 -10.54 4.24
CA SER A 33 0.23 -9.74 4.41
C SER A 33 -0.51 -9.48 3.09
N HIS A 34 -0.13 -10.16 2.00
CA HIS A 34 -0.71 -9.95 0.66
C HIS A 34 -2.07 -10.65 0.52
N PHE A 35 -3.03 -10.30 1.38
CA PHE A 35 -4.38 -10.84 1.37
C PHE A 35 -5.37 -9.86 2.02
N GLY A 36 -6.66 -10.23 2.04
CA GLY A 36 -7.69 -9.50 2.76
C GLY A 36 -8.44 -8.46 1.91
N PRO A 37 -9.55 -7.93 2.45
CA PRO A 37 -10.46 -7.05 1.69
C PRO A 37 -9.88 -5.67 1.39
N ASN A 38 -8.87 -5.25 2.15
CA ASN A 38 -8.26 -3.92 2.02
C ASN A 38 -7.03 -3.91 1.11
N LEU A 39 -6.64 -5.07 0.59
CA LEU A 39 -5.48 -5.22 -0.27
C LEU A 39 -5.64 -4.39 -1.55
N VAL A 40 -4.61 -3.60 -1.83
CA VAL A 40 -4.43 -2.84 -3.06
C VAL A 40 -3.36 -3.55 -3.86
N VAL A 41 -3.76 -4.41 -4.81
CA VAL A 41 -2.83 -5.22 -5.61
C VAL A 41 -1.95 -4.33 -6.51
N SER A 42 -2.56 -3.32 -7.13
CA SER A 42 -1.90 -2.39 -8.06
C SER A 42 -1.29 -1.18 -7.33
N PHE A 43 -0.91 -1.33 -6.06
CA PHE A 43 -0.46 -0.22 -5.23
C PHE A 43 0.75 0.53 -5.80
N ARG A 44 1.64 -0.16 -6.52
CA ARG A 44 2.83 0.42 -7.14
C ARG A 44 2.48 1.51 -8.14
N GLU A 45 1.51 1.22 -9.01
CA GLU A 45 1.02 2.19 -9.99
C GLU A 45 0.23 3.31 -9.31
N LEU A 46 -0.66 2.96 -8.36
CA LEU A 46 -1.48 3.95 -7.67
C LEU A 46 -0.65 4.93 -6.84
N LEU A 47 0.44 4.50 -6.20
CA LEU A 47 1.32 5.41 -5.46
C LEU A 47 1.92 6.52 -6.33
N ALA A 48 2.11 6.27 -7.62
CA ALA A 48 2.62 7.25 -8.58
C ALA A 48 1.51 8.12 -9.22
N ARG A 49 0.23 7.79 -9.00
CA ARG A 49 -0.92 8.50 -9.58
C ARG A 49 -1.40 9.63 -8.66
N GLU A 50 -1.80 10.74 -9.27
CA GLU A 50 -2.45 11.86 -8.57
C GLU A 50 -3.74 11.39 -7.88
N GLY A 51 -4.00 11.90 -6.68
CA GLY A 51 -5.15 11.54 -5.86
C GLY A 51 -4.94 10.34 -4.93
N PHE A 52 -3.76 9.71 -4.95
CA PHE A 52 -3.41 8.53 -4.16
C PHE A 52 -2.22 8.82 -3.27
N GLY A 53 -0.99 8.59 -3.75
CA GLY A 53 0.23 8.74 -2.96
C GLY A 53 0.35 10.15 -2.37
N ASP A 54 0.10 11.17 -3.18
CA ASP A 54 0.06 12.60 -2.82
C ASP A 54 -0.94 12.93 -1.71
N ARG A 55 -2.02 12.17 -1.54
CA ARG A 55 -3.05 12.40 -0.51
C ARG A 55 -2.83 11.62 0.79
N VAL A 56 -1.78 10.81 0.87
CA VAL A 56 -1.40 10.12 2.11
C VAL A 56 -0.84 11.15 3.10
N GLU A 57 -1.32 11.11 4.34
CA GLU A 57 -0.86 11.98 5.45
C GLU A 57 -0.12 11.15 6.53
N ARG A 58 -0.38 9.84 6.57
CA ARG A 58 0.26 8.90 7.49
C ARG A 58 0.54 7.58 6.80
N VAL A 59 1.74 7.05 6.97
CA VAL A 59 2.11 5.70 6.54
C VAL A 59 2.54 4.86 7.73
N ILE A 60 1.97 3.66 7.84
CA ILE A 60 2.35 2.67 8.85
C ILE A 60 3.01 1.51 8.13
N VAL A 61 4.31 1.34 8.31
CA VAL A 61 5.13 0.35 7.62
C VAL A 61 5.42 -0.81 8.56
N TYR A 62 5.14 -2.01 8.09
CA TYR A 62 5.59 -3.26 8.69
C TYR A 62 6.64 -3.91 7.80
N GLY A 63 7.69 -4.47 8.42
CA GLY A 63 8.77 -5.12 7.71
C GLY A 63 9.61 -4.17 6.83
N HIS A 64 10.20 -4.73 5.78
CA HIS A 64 11.08 -4.00 4.85
C HIS A 64 10.52 -3.97 3.43
N PRO A 65 9.94 -2.84 2.99
CA PRO A 65 9.56 -2.66 1.60
C PRO A 65 10.79 -2.69 0.68
N THR A 66 10.80 -3.59 -0.30
CA THR A 66 11.97 -3.86 -1.18
C THR A 66 11.64 -3.87 -2.66
N LEU A 67 10.36 -4.00 -3.04
CA LEU A 67 9.94 -4.21 -4.43
C LEU A 67 9.45 -2.93 -5.12
N THR A 68 9.35 -1.83 -4.38
CA THR A 68 8.67 -0.61 -4.83
C THR A 68 9.47 0.63 -4.41
N ARG A 69 9.86 1.47 -5.37
CA ARG A 69 10.62 2.72 -5.10
C ARG A 69 9.73 3.84 -4.59
N GLU A 70 8.43 3.72 -4.83
CA GLU A 70 7.40 4.68 -4.47
C GLU A 70 7.18 4.72 -2.95
N VAL A 71 7.39 3.59 -2.24
CA VAL A 71 7.28 3.54 -0.77
C VAL A 71 8.35 4.41 -0.08
N PRO A 72 9.66 4.26 -0.35
CA PRO A 72 10.66 5.13 0.28
C PRO A 72 10.54 6.60 -0.17
N LEU A 73 9.93 6.89 -1.33
CA LEU A 73 9.59 8.26 -1.73
C LEU A 73 8.45 8.83 -0.86
N LEU A 74 7.39 8.04 -0.65
CA LEU A 74 6.26 8.41 0.20
C LEU A 74 6.71 8.66 1.65
N VAL A 75 7.50 7.74 2.22
CA VAL A 75 8.05 7.88 3.58
C VAL A 75 8.95 9.10 3.71
N GLY A 76 9.61 9.51 2.63
CA GLY A 76 10.52 10.66 2.60
C GLY A 76 9.85 12.03 2.60
N ARG A 77 8.53 12.11 2.53
CA ARG A 77 7.79 13.36 2.44
C ARG A 77 7.68 14.05 3.80
N GLU A 78 7.79 15.38 3.80
CA GLU A 78 7.72 16.18 5.03
C GLU A 78 6.30 16.29 5.59
N ASP A 79 5.28 16.13 4.75
CA ASP A 79 3.88 16.17 5.11
C ASP A 79 3.29 14.80 5.44
N VAL A 80 4.14 13.76 5.56
CA VAL A 80 3.74 12.39 5.89
C VAL A 80 4.31 11.97 7.24
N GLU A 81 3.43 11.59 8.16
CA GLU A 81 3.83 10.92 9.40
C GLU A 81 4.20 9.46 9.09
N ALA A 82 5.47 9.10 9.26
CA ALA A 82 5.98 7.77 8.97
C ALA A 82 6.22 6.97 10.25
N ILE A 83 5.47 5.88 10.43
CA ILE A 83 5.56 4.98 11.58
C ILE A 83 6.06 3.63 11.09
N VAL A 84 7.20 3.16 11.59
CA VAL A 84 7.74 1.82 11.28
C VAL A 84 7.52 0.91 12.48
N VAL A 85 6.85 -0.21 12.29
CA VAL A 85 6.41 -1.07 13.39
C VAL A 85 7.27 -2.32 13.50
N GLY A 86 7.69 -2.62 14.73
CA GLY A 86 8.44 -3.81 15.08
C GLY A 86 9.94 -3.71 14.78
N SER A 87 10.67 -4.77 15.15
CA SER A 87 12.07 -4.95 14.78
C SER A 87 12.13 -5.78 13.51
N THR A 88 12.93 -5.34 12.54
CA THR A 88 13.10 -6.05 11.29
C THR A 88 14.16 -7.16 11.34
N GLY A 89 14.76 -7.42 12.51
CA GLY A 89 15.83 -8.42 12.68
C GLY A 89 17.11 -8.12 11.89
N GLY A 90 17.20 -6.93 11.28
CA GLY A 90 18.28 -6.48 10.42
C GLY A 90 18.44 -4.96 10.49
N GLU A 91 18.85 -4.32 9.38
CA GLU A 91 18.96 -2.86 9.31
C GLU A 91 17.59 -2.20 9.53
N ASP A 92 17.54 -1.08 10.24
CA ASP A 92 16.29 -0.34 10.40
C ASP A 92 15.83 0.23 9.06
N TYR A 93 14.55 0.01 8.72
CA TYR A 93 13.95 0.70 7.58
C TYR A 93 13.86 2.20 7.90
N ASP A 94 14.74 3.02 7.32
CA ASP A 94 14.73 4.49 7.49
C ASP A 94 15.04 5.23 6.18
N PRO A 95 14.21 5.05 5.14
CA PRO A 95 14.47 5.74 3.88
C PRO A 95 14.42 7.25 4.10
N ARG A 96 15.48 7.93 3.63
CA ARG A 96 15.62 9.39 3.67
C ARG A 96 15.67 9.99 5.08
N HIS A 97 15.84 9.17 6.12
CA HIS A 97 15.88 9.61 7.53
C HIS A 97 14.63 10.39 7.96
N ARG A 98 13.45 9.93 7.52
CA ARG A 98 12.15 10.59 7.75
C ARG A 98 11.18 9.78 8.60
N VAL A 99 11.60 8.64 9.14
CA VAL A 99 10.74 7.88 10.06
C VAL A 99 10.49 8.68 11.33
N THR A 100 9.23 8.95 11.63
CA THR A 100 8.76 9.77 12.76
C THR A 100 8.72 8.96 14.06
N ALA A 101 8.38 7.68 14.00
CA ALA A 101 8.28 6.82 15.19
C ALA A 101 8.54 5.34 14.87
N ARG A 102 9.05 4.61 15.87
CA ARG A 102 9.35 3.17 15.80
C ARG A 102 8.75 2.36 16.96
N PRO A 103 7.41 2.25 17.07
CA PRO A 103 6.80 1.48 18.12
C PRO A 103 6.99 -0.03 17.91
N ALA A 104 7.05 -0.80 19.00
CA ALA A 104 7.05 -2.26 18.93
C ALA A 104 5.72 -2.83 18.39
N ALA A 105 4.61 -2.14 18.62
CA ALA A 105 3.27 -2.53 18.15
C ALA A 105 2.36 -1.30 17.99
N VAL A 106 1.35 -1.41 17.13
CA VAL A 106 0.34 -0.39 16.89
C VAL A 106 -1.05 -1.02 16.99
N ARG A 107 -2.03 -0.27 17.49
CA ARG A 107 -3.43 -0.66 17.52
C ARG A 107 -4.34 0.51 17.15
N VAL A 108 -5.48 0.20 16.54
CA VAL A 108 -6.53 1.19 16.26
C VAL A 108 -7.36 1.43 17.52
N VAL A 109 -7.68 2.69 17.80
CA VAL A 109 -8.48 3.08 18.98
C VAL A 109 -9.58 4.03 18.55
N GLY A 110 -10.80 3.77 19.01
CA GLY A 110 -11.96 4.60 18.69
C GLY A 110 -12.44 4.43 17.24
N ALA A 111 -13.39 5.29 16.86
CA ALA A 111 -13.91 5.38 15.51
C ALA A 111 -13.28 6.60 14.79
N PRO A 112 -13.18 6.58 13.44
CA PRO A 112 -12.78 7.76 12.69
C PRO A 112 -13.75 8.92 12.95
N ALA A 113 -13.23 10.15 13.01
CA ALA A 113 -14.04 11.35 13.21
C ALA A 113 -15.09 11.54 12.10
N ASP A 114 -14.74 11.20 10.85
CA ASP A 114 -15.65 11.11 9.72
C ASP A 114 -15.63 9.69 9.12
N PRO A 115 -16.61 8.83 9.49
CA PRO A 115 -16.72 7.49 8.93
C PRO A 115 -16.98 7.45 7.42
N ALA A 116 -17.61 8.49 6.85
CA ALA A 116 -17.90 8.52 5.42
C ALA A 116 -16.64 8.85 4.61
N ASP A 117 -15.81 9.78 5.06
CA ASP A 117 -14.50 10.03 4.44
C ASP A 117 -13.58 8.81 4.59
N ALA A 118 -13.53 8.17 5.77
CA ALA A 118 -12.73 6.96 5.97
C ALA A 118 -13.13 5.82 4.99
N ARG A 119 -14.43 5.58 4.80
CA ARG A 119 -14.91 4.61 3.81
C ARG A 119 -14.57 5.00 2.38
N ARG A 120 -14.71 6.29 2.02
CA ARG A 120 -14.33 6.79 0.69
C ARG A 120 -12.85 6.60 0.44
N TRP A 121 -12.00 6.89 1.43
CA TRP A 121 -10.57 6.71 1.33
C TRP A 121 -10.21 5.26 0.95
N LEU A 122 -10.62 4.27 1.74
CA LEU A 122 -10.37 2.86 1.40
C LEU A 122 -11.00 2.47 0.06
N GLY A 123 -12.24 2.87 -0.17
CA GLY A 123 -12.99 2.54 -1.38
C GLY A 123 -12.29 3.01 -2.66
N THR A 124 -11.76 4.24 -2.67
CA THR A 124 -11.02 4.80 -3.81
C THR A 124 -9.82 3.93 -4.20
N TRP A 125 -9.01 3.50 -3.22
CA TRP A 125 -7.84 2.66 -3.47
C TRP A 125 -8.21 1.27 -3.99
N VAL A 126 -9.15 0.59 -3.34
CA VAL A 126 -9.53 -0.78 -3.72
C VAL A 126 -10.22 -0.80 -5.08
N GLN A 127 -11.11 0.16 -5.36
CA GLN A 127 -11.79 0.23 -6.66
C GLN A 127 -10.82 0.53 -7.80
N ALA A 128 -9.93 1.50 -7.62
CA ALA A 128 -8.93 1.84 -8.65
C ALA A 128 -7.96 0.68 -8.92
N SER A 129 -7.55 -0.04 -7.86
CA SER A 129 -6.70 -1.22 -8.03
C SER A 129 -7.39 -2.31 -8.84
N ARG A 130 -8.69 -2.55 -8.60
CA ARG A 130 -9.46 -3.55 -9.36
C ARG A 130 -9.61 -3.15 -10.82
N ALA A 131 -9.91 -1.89 -11.09
CA ALA A 131 -10.01 -1.40 -12.46
C ALA A 131 -8.71 -1.65 -13.27
N ILE A 132 -7.55 -1.39 -12.67
CA ILE A 132 -6.25 -1.68 -13.30
C ILE A 132 -6.08 -3.18 -13.59
N LEU A 133 -6.46 -4.05 -12.64
CA LEU A 133 -6.39 -5.50 -12.84
C LEU A 133 -7.34 -5.98 -13.94
N ASP A 134 -8.56 -5.47 -13.96
CA ASP A 134 -9.58 -5.82 -14.95
C ASP A 134 -9.12 -5.40 -16.36
N GLU A 135 -8.54 -4.21 -16.50
CA GLU A 135 -7.93 -3.73 -17.74
C GLU A 135 -6.76 -4.62 -18.20
N ALA A 136 -5.85 -4.98 -17.28
CA ALA A 136 -4.73 -5.86 -17.59
C ALA A 136 -5.20 -7.26 -18.04
N THR A 137 -6.19 -7.81 -17.36
CA THR A 137 -6.78 -9.13 -17.68
C THR A 137 -7.48 -9.11 -19.04
N ALA A 138 -8.20 -8.03 -19.35
CA ALA A 138 -8.85 -7.85 -20.64
C ALA A 138 -7.83 -7.72 -21.79
N ALA A 139 -6.72 -7.02 -21.57
CA ALA A 139 -5.65 -6.87 -22.56
C ALA A 139 -4.94 -8.21 -22.85
N GLU A 140 -4.68 -9.02 -21.81
CA GLU A 140 -4.06 -10.36 -21.98
C GLU A 140 -5.00 -11.35 -22.69
N SER A 141 -6.31 -11.17 -22.56
CA SER A 141 -7.32 -12.03 -23.19
C SER A 141 -7.64 -11.64 -24.65
N ALA A 142 -7.08 -10.54 -25.16
CA ALA A 142 -7.33 -10.09 -26.53
C ALA A 142 -6.63 -11.03 -27.54
N PRO A 143 -7.33 -11.52 -28.59
CA PRO A 143 -6.72 -12.43 -29.56
C PRO A 143 -5.56 -11.75 -30.29
N LEU A 144 -4.39 -12.40 -30.34
CA LEU A 144 -3.29 -11.99 -31.21
C LEU A 144 -3.78 -12.06 -32.66
N LEU A 145 -4.09 -10.90 -33.25
CA LEU A 145 -4.33 -10.83 -34.69
C LEU A 145 -3.03 -11.24 -35.39
N PRO A 146 -3.06 -12.22 -36.32
CA PRO A 146 -1.85 -12.58 -37.05
C PRO A 146 -1.37 -11.35 -37.81
N SER A 147 -0.14 -10.92 -37.52
CA SER A 147 0.55 -9.89 -38.28
C SER A 147 0.64 -10.37 -39.73
N GLY A 148 -0.28 -9.90 -40.57
CA GLY A 148 -0.30 -10.20 -41.99
C GLY A 148 0.96 -9.65 -42.62
N THR A 149 1.96 -10.50 -42.84
CA THR A 149 3.02 -10.23 -43.80
C THR A 149 2.35 -10.15 -45.17
N THR A 150 2.21 -8.93 -45.67
CA THR A 150 1.77 -8.69 -47.05
C THR A 150 2.98 -8.96 -47.96
N PRO A 151 2.82 -9.70 -49.07
CA PRO A 151 3.90 -10.25 -49.88
C PRO A 151 4.75 -9.20 -50.63
#